data_AF-V4JLW6-F1
#
_entry.id   AF-V4JLW6-F1
#
_cell.length_a   1.000
_cell.length_b   1.000
_cell.length_c   1.000
_cell.angle_alpha   90.00
_cell.angle_beta   90.00
_cell.angle_gamma   90.00
#
_symmetry.space_group_name_H-M   'P 1'
#
loop_
_entity.id
_entity.type
_entity.pdbx_description
1 polymer ?
#
loop_
_entity_poly.entity_id
_entity_poly.type
_entity_poly.pdbx_seq_one_letter_code
_entity_poly.pdbx_strand_id
1 'polypeptide(L)'
;MCCGYFLGIVQKELLKRCPDVPPTARFGAVSFMRRFGAALNEHIHVHCYVVDALFSLDDDTLRISELPGLSEAAITSIQIRCCATGRALVCASRLGCRNLQSH
;
A
#
# COMPACT_ATOMS: atom_id res chain seq x y z
N MET A 1 -0.81 5.34 -8.90
CA MET A 1 -0.51 4.97 -7.49
C MET A 1 0.57 3.90 -7.53
N CYS A 2 1.76 4.15 -6.97
CA CYS A 2 2.82 3.14 -6.92
C CYS A 2 2.44 2.07 -5.88
N CYS A 3 2.22 0.83 -6.33
CA CYS A 3 1.85 -0.30 -5.47
C CYS A 3 2.78 -0.44 -4.25
N GLY A 4 4.09 -0.21 -4.44
CA GLY A 4 5.07 -0.26 -3.34
C GLY A 4 4.83 0.77 -2.22
N TYR A 5 4.27 1.94 -2.52
CA TYR A 5 3.96 2.94 -1.48
C TYR A 5 2.78 2.49 -0.61
N PHE A 6 1.73 1.96 -1.23
CA PHE A 6 0.58 1.38 -0.52
C PHE A 6 1.04 0.24 0.40
N LEU A 7 1.81 -0.72 -0.14
CA LEU A 7 2.33 -1.85 0.63
C LEU A 7 3.24 -1.40 1.78
N GLY A 8 4.06 -0.36 1.56
CA GLY A 8 4.90 0.21 2.61
C GLY A 8 4.11 0.84 3.76
N ILE A 9 2.98 1.51 3.46
CA ILE A 9 2.07 2.02 4.51
C ILE A 9 1.45 0.86 5.28
N VAL A 10 0.96 -0.16 4.59
CA VAL A 10 0.37 -1.35 5.21
C VAL A 10 1.39 -2.01 6.15
N GLN A 11 2.65 -2.19 5.70
CA GLN A 11 3.69 -2.79 6.55
C GLN A 11 3.87 -2.03 7.86
N LYS A 12 3.98 -0.70 7.78
CA LYS A 12 4.20 0.15 8.96
C LYS A 12 3.05 0.05 9.95
N GLU A 13 1.82 -0.09 9.47
CA GLU A 13 0.64 -0.26 10.33
C GLU A 13 0.53 -1.65 10.95
N LEU A 14 0.97 -2.68 10.24
CA LEU A 14 1.02 -4.04 10.76
C LEU A 14 2.08 -4.17 11.86
N LEU A 15 3.29 -3.65 11.64
CA LEU A 15 4.37 -3.68 12.63
C LEU A 15 4.02 -2.92 13.92
N LYS A 16 3.31 -1.79 13.84
CA LYS A 16 2.84 -1.05 15.03
C LYS A 16 1.89 -1.85 15.91
N ARG A 17 1.13 -2.79 15.32
CA ARG A 17 0.14 -3.61 16.02
C ARG A 17 0.72 -4.90 16.57
N CYS A 18 1.93 -5.27 16.13
CA CYS A 18 2.60 -6.51 16.52
C CYS A 18 3.95 -6.16 17.16
N PRO A 19 3.98 -5.62 18.40
CA PRO A 19 5.22 -5.18 19.04
C PRO A 19 6.20 -6.32 19.30
N ASP A 20 5.70 -7.56 19.43
CA ASP A 20 6.51 -8.76 19.69
C ASP A 20 7.23 -9.29 18.44
N VAL A 21 6.93 -8.73 17.27
CA VAL A 21 7.52 -9.13 15.99
C VAL A 21 8.71 -8.24 15.67
N PRO A 22 9.84 -8.78 15.20
CA PRO A 22 11.01 -7.97 14.89
C PRO A 22 10.71 -6.93 13.78
N PRO A 23 11.36 -5.75 13.80
CA PRO A 23 11.17 -4.71 12.77
C PRO A 23 11.54 -5.17 11.34
N THR A 24 12.34 -6.23 11.23
CA THR A 24 12.72 -6.87 9.98
C THR A 24 11.63 -7.76 9.39
N ALA A 25 10.55 -8.03 10.12
CA ALA A 25 9.46 -8.84 9.62
C ALA A 25 8.77 -8.21 8.41
N ARG A 26 8.25 -9.06 7.54
CA ARG A 26 7.61 -8.72 6.27
C ARG A 26 6.27 -9.42 6.14
N PHE A 27 5.37 -8.88 5.34
CA PHE A 27 4.13 -9.56 4.98
C PHE A 27 4.15 -9.91 3.50
N GLY A 28 3.38 -10.93 3.12
CA GLY A 28 3.15 -11.30 1.73
C GLY A 28 1.92 -10.58 1.17
N ALA A 29 1.98 -10.11 -0.08
CA ALA A 29 0.80 -9.58 -0.75
C ALA A 29 0.81 -9.82 -2.26
N VAL A 30 -0.40 -9.97 -2.80
CA VAL A 30 -0.66 -10.11 -4.23
C VAL A 30 -1.54 -8.96 -4.68
N SER A 31 -1.03 -8.16 -5.62
CA SER A 31 -1.74 -6.99 -6.13
C SER A 31 -2.09 -7.15 -7.60
N PHE A 32 -3.37 -6.94 -7.94
CA PHE A 32 -3.88 -6.88 -9.30
C PHE A 32 -4.22 -5.44 -9.65
N MET A 33 -3.55 -4.90 -10.67
CA MET A 33 -3.92 -3.61 -11.25
C MET A 33 -4.96 -3.84 -12.33
N ARG A 34 -6.16 -3.31 -12.12
CA ARG A 34 -7.25 -3.39 -13.10
C ARG A 34 -7.40 -2.02 -13.75
N ARG A 35 -7.07 -1.97 -15.04
CA ARG A 35 -7.43 -0.87 -15.94
C ARG A 35 -8.79 -1.19 -16.53
N PHE A 36 -9.85 -0.61 -15.97
CA PHE A 36 -11.16 -0.69 -16.61
C PHE A 36 -11.15 0.30 -17.77
N GLY A 37 -11.24 -0.19 -19.00
CA GLY A 37 -11.26 0.63 -20.20
C GLY A 37 -12.50 0.36 -21.01
N ALA A 38 -13.38 1.37 -21.13
CA ALA A 38 -13.92 1.82 -22.41
C ALA A 38 -14.69 3.14 -22.21
N ALA A 39 -14.32 4.14 -23.02
CA ALA A 39 -15.05 5.37 -23.38
C ALA A 39 -15.01 6.62 -22.49
N LEU A 40 -15.12 6.61 -21.15
CA LEU A 40 -15.45 7.90 -20.45
C LEU A 40 -14.67 8.33 -19.20
N ASN A 41 -13.93 7.48 -18.47
CA ASN A 41 -13.06 7.95 -17.38
C ASN A 41 -11.94 6.93 -17.06
N GLU A 42 -10.69 7.38 -16.94
CA GLU A 42 -9.57 6.54 -16.51
C GLU A 42 -9.71 6.20 -15.01
N HIS A 43 -10.32 5.05 -14.69
CA HIS A 43 -10.49 4.56 -13.32
C HIS A 43 -9.51 3.41 -13.03
N ILE A 44 -8.29 3.77 -12.62
CA ILE A 44 -7.31 2.80 -12.14
C ILE A 44 -7.69 2.38 -10.73
N HIS A 45 -8.02 1.10 -10.54
CA HIS A 45 -8.22 0.49 -9.23
C HIS A 45 -7.24 -0.66 -9.01
N VAL A 46 -6.75 -0.78 -7.77
CA VAL A 46 -5.82 -1.83 -7.35
C VAL A 46 -6.53 -2.72 -6.36
N HIS A 47 -6.65 -4.01 -6.67
CA HIS A 47 -7.00 -5.02 -5.69
C HIS A 47 -5.71 -5.53 -5.07
N CYS A 48 -5.59 -5.51 -3.75
CA CYS A 48 -4.45 -6.08 -3.05
C CYS A 48 -4.95 -7.07 -2.01
N TYR A 49 -4.48 -8.30 -2.09
CA TYR A 49 -4.70 -9.35 -1.11
C TYR A 49 -3.45 -9.43 -0.24
N VAL A 50 -3.63 -9.21 1.05
CA VAL A 50 -2.57 -9.24 2.06
C VAL A 50 -2.70 -10.53 2.85
N VAL A 51 -1.61 -11.28 2.99
CA VAL A 51 -1.56 -12.47 3.84
C VAL A 51 -1.69 -12.03 5.29
N ASP A 52 -2.51 -12.73 6.07
CA ASP A 52 -2.77 -12.43 7.48
C ASP A 52 -1.65 -12.91 8.43
N ALA A 53 -0.39 -12.70 8.01
CA ALA A 53 0.78 -13.08 8.79
C ALA A 53 1.98 -12.18 8.50
N LEU A 54 2.83 -12.04 9.52
CA LEU A 54 4.19 -11.50 9.41
C LEU A 54 5.20 -12.64 9.42
N PHE A 55 6.20 -12.52 8.55
CA PHE A 55 7.29 -13.45 8.37
C PHE A 55 8.58 -12.80 8.85
N SER A 56 9.33 -13.48 9.70
CA SER A 56 10.68 -13.08 10.12
C SER A 56 11.63 -14.27 10.08
N LEU A 57 12.92 -13.98 10.06
CA LEU A 57 13.96 -14.98 10.24
C LEU A 57 14.58 -14.79 11.63
N ASP A 58 14.69 -15.89 12.37
CA ASP A 58 15.45 -16.00 13.62
C ASP A 58 16.46 -17.14 13.46
N ASP A 59 17.75 -16.83 13.38
CA ASP A 59 18.83 -17.80 13.12
C ASP A 59 18.49 -18.79 11.98
N ASP A 60 18.16 -18.24 10.80
CA ASP A 60 17.70 -18.98 9.59
C ASP A 60 16.40 -19.78 9.73
N THR A 61 15.73 -19.70 10.89
CA THR A 61 14.41 -20.30 11.10
C THR A 61 13.32 -19.31 10.74
N LEU A 62 12.44 -19.70 9.81
CA LEU A 62 11.24 -18.92 9.46
C LEU A 62 10.27 -18.92 10.64
N ARG A 63 10.01 -17.73 11.19
CA ARG A 63 8.92 -17.49 12.14
C ARG A 63 7.75 -16.85 11.44
N ILE A 64 6.57 -17.38 11.75
CA ILE A 64 5.28 -16.88 11.27
C ILE A 64 4.53 -16.36 12.48
N SER A 65 4.18 -15.09 12.46
CA SER A 65 3.36 -14.45 13.48
C SER A 65 2.02 -14.09 12.87
N GLU A 66 0.95 -14.68 13.38
CA GLU A 66 -0.41 -14.35 12.97
C GLU A 66 -0.70 -12.87 13.25
N LEU A 67 -1.37 -12.23 12.30
CA LEU A 67 -1.76 -10.84 12.46
C LEU A 67 -3.07 -10.77 13.24
N PRO A 68 -3.24 -9.79 14.16
CA PRO A 68 -4.50 -9.55 14.84
C PRO A 68 -5.60 -8.97 13.91
N GLY A 69 -5.48 -9.13 12.59
CA GLY A 69 -6.29 -8.43 11.59
C GLY A 69 -6.06 -6.92 11.56
N LEU A 70 -6.50 -6.27 10.48
CA LEU A 70 -6.52 -4.81 10.40
C LEU A 70 -7.81 -4.27 11.01
N SER A 71 -7.69 -3.49 12.10
CA SER A 71 -8.85 -2.77 12.65
C SER A 71 -9.42 -1.76 11.64
N GLU A 72 -10.70 -1.43 11.75
CA GLU A 72 -11.35 -0.45 10.86
C GLU A 72 -10.66 0.93 10.90
N ALA A 73 -10.18 1.34 12.07
CA ALA A 73 -9.36 2.54 12.23
C ALA A 73 -8.01 2.44 11.49
N ALA A 74 -7.41 1.24 11.42
CA ALA A 74 -6.23 0.96 10.60
C ALA A 74 -6.51 1.22 9.13
N ILE A 75 -7.61 0.62 8.65
CA ILE A 75 -8.03 0.65 7.25
C ILE A 75 -8.28 2.10 6.85
N THR A 76 -9.02 2.84 7.67
CA THR A 76 -9.28 4.27 7.47
C THR A 76 -7.99 5.09 7.41
N SER A 77 -7.05 4.86 8.34
CA SER A 77 -5.75 5.56 8.35
C SER A 77 -4.89 5.25 7.12
N ILE A 78 -4.87 3.99 6.68
CA ILE A 78 -4.20 3.57 5.45
C ILE A 78 -4.83 4.27 4.23
N GLN A 79 -6.16 4.27 4.13
CA GLN A 79 -6.89 4.92 3.04
C GLN A 79 -6.63 6.43 3.00
N ILE A 80 -6.68 7.14 4.14
CA ILE A 80 -6.41 8.58 4.21
C ILE A 80 -5.00 8.90 3.68
N ARG A 81 -3.98 8.15 4.11
CA ARG A 81 -2.59 8.37 3.67
C ARG A 81 -2.39 8.03 2.19
N CYS A 82 -3.01 6.96 1.71
CA CYS A 82 -2.95 6.60 0.29
C CYS A 82 -3.65 7.64 -0.58
N CYS A 83 -4.78 8.18 -0.15
CA CYS A 83 -5.51 9.24 -0.84
C CYS A 83 -4.73 10.56 -0.84
N ALA A 84 -4.10 10.94 0.27
CA ALA A 84 -3.28 12.15 0.35
C ALA A 84 -2.10 12.09 -0.64
N THR A 85 -1.36 10.98 -0.64
CA THR A 85 -0.22 10.78 -1.55
C THR A 85 -0.66 10.60 -3.00
N GLY A 86 -1.78 9.90 -3.24
CA GLY A 86 -2.39 9.78 -4.56
C GLY A 86 -2.76 11.14 -5.14
N ARG A 87 -3.38 12.02 -4.35
CA ARG A 87 -3.67 13.41 -4.75
C ARG A 87 -2.41 14.19 -5.04
N ALA A 88 -1.37 14.10 -4.21
CA ALA A 88 -0.10 14.78 -4.44
C ALA A 88 0.56 14.35 -5.77
N LEU A 89 0.57 13.05 -6.07
CA LEU A 89 1.08 12.52 -7.35
C LEU A 89 0.25 12.98 -8.56
N VAL A 90 -1.07 13.03 -8.44
CA VAL A 90 -1.96 13.54 -9.50
C VAL A 90 -1.77 15.05 -9.70
N CYS A 91 -1.62 15.83 -8.62
CA CYS A 91 -1.32 17.26 -8.70
C CYS A 91 0.05 17.49 -9.36
N ALA A 92 1.08 16.75 -8.96
CA ALA A 92 2.43 16.87 -9.52
C ALA A 92 2.48 16.52 -11.01
N SER A 93 1.78 15.45 -11.44
CA SER A 93 1.68 15.07 -12.86
C SER A 93 0.88 16.10 -13.67
N ARG A 94 -0.20 16.67 -13.13
CA ARG A 94 -0.95 17.76 -13.79
C ARG A 94 -0.16 19.07 -13.87
N LEU A 95 0.70 19.38 -12.90
CA LEU A 95 1.60 20.53 -12.94
C LEU A 95 2.74 20.32 -13.95
N GLY A 96 3.28 19.10 -14.01
CA GLY A 96 4.27 18.71 -15.02
C GLY A 96 3.75 18.79 -16.45
N CYS A 97 2.50 18.39 -16.70
CA CYS A 97 1.87 18.54 -18.03
C CYS A 97 1.59 19.99 -18.43
N ARG A 98 1.34 20.91 -17.47
CA ARG A 98 1.12 22.33 -17.79
C ARG A 98 2.39 23.05 -18.24
N ASN A 99 3.56 22.68 -17.70
CA ASN A 99 4.84 23.27 -18.09
C ASN A 99 5.37 22.80 -19.45
N LEU A 100 4.74 21.79 -20.07
CA LEU A 100 5.08 21.30 -21.42
C LEU A 100 4.16 21.86 -22.50
N GLN A 101 3.10 22.58 -22.15
CA GLN A 101 2.13 23.17 -23.10
C GLN A 101 2.28 24.70 -23.25
N SER A 102 3.34 25.29 -22.70
CA SER A 102 3.60 26.74 -22.73
C SER A 102 4.75 27.16 -23.66
N HIS A 103 5.01 26.40 -24.72
CA HIS A 103 5.96 26.75 -25.77
C HIS A 103 5.32 26.64 -27.15
#